data_AF-Q01834-F1
#
_entry.id   AF-Q01834-F1
#
_cell.length_a   1.000
_cell.length_b   1.000
_cell.length_c   1.000
_cell.angle_alpha   90.00
_cell.angle_beta   90.00
_cell.angle_gamma   90.00
#
_symmetry.space_group_name_H-M   'P 1'
#
loop_
_entity.id
_entity.type
_entity.pdbx_description
1 polymer ?
#
loop_
_entity_poly.entity_id
_entity_poly.type
_entity_poly.pdbx_seq_one_letter_code
_entity_poly.pdbx_strand_id
1 'polypeptide(L)'
;EIDEKHLLAFIVKDKYKEEQKCKEELEKYCKELKEADKNLENVDDKVKGLCDDKKRDEKCKDVKKKVEDELKDFEEELQKVLNNIKDENCEKYEEKCILLEETDYDVIKDNCVKLREGCYELKRKKVAEELLLRALGKEAKEEVKCQAEMKKVCPVLSRESDELMFLCLDSDGTCQALKKKSEEVCQLLKEKLKDGELKE
;
A
#
# COMPACT_ATOMS: atom_id res chain seq x y z
N GLU A 1 0.38 -12.47 5.56
CA GLU A 1 -0.99 -12.87 5.26
C GLU A 1 -1.87 -12.35 6.40
N ILE A 2 -3.06 -11.84 6.10
CA ILE A 2 -4.00 -11.37 7.12
C ILE A 2 -4.76 -12.58 7.68
N ASP A 3 -4.76 -12.71 8.99
CA ASP A 3 -5.44 -13.79 9.71
C ASP A 3 -6.38 -13.24 10.80
N GLU A 4 -6.95 -14.14 11.60
CA GLU A 4 -7.92 -13.79 12.64
C GLU A 4 -7.34 -12.87 13.72
N LYS A 5 -6.04 -12.97 14.08
CA LYS A 5 -5.44 -12.11 15.13
C LYS A 5 -5.32 -10.65 14.67
N HIS A 6 -5.09 -10.41 13.38
CA HIS A 6 -5.06 -9.04 12.84
C HIS A 6 -6.45 -8.40 12.90
N LEU A 7 -7.49 -9.14 12.53
CA LEU A 7 -8.87 -8.68 12.62
C LEU A 7 -9.29 -8.46 14.08
N LEU A 8 -8.88 -9.35 14.99
CA LEU A 8 -9.14 -9.18 16.41
C LEU A 8 -8.46 -7.92 16.94
N ALA A 9 -7.18 -7.68 16.62
CA ALA A 9 -6.44 -6.47 16.99
C ALA A 9 -7.14 -5.20 16.48
N PHE A 10 -7.62 -5.22 15.24
CA PHE A 10 -8.37 -4.11 14.64
C PHE A 10 -9.66 -3.80 15.40
N ILE A 11 -10.41 -4.83 15.80
CA ILE A 11 -11.68 -4.68 16.52
C ILE A 11 -11.45 -4.15 17.93
N VAL A 12 -10.53 -4.74 18.67
CA VAL A 12 -10.35 -4.42 20.10
C VAL A 12 -9.43 -3.22 20.32
N LYS A 13 -8.63 -2.81 19.32
CA LYS A 13 -7.73 -1.65 19.40
C LYS A 13 -6.86 -1.72 20.66
N ASP A 14 -6.68 -0.61 21.38
CA ASP A 14 -5.97 -0.54 22.68
C ASP A 14 -6.54 -1.43 23.80
N LYS A 15 -7.73 -2.01 23.63
CA LYS A 15 -8.38 -2.87 24.64
C LYS A 15 -7.86 -4.30 24.68
N TYR A 16 -6.95 -4.67 23.77
CA TYR A 16 -6.33 -6.00 23.72
C TYR A 16 -5.54 -6.35 25.02
N LYS A 17 -5.21 -5.35 25.85
CA LYS A 17 -4.42 -5.55 27.08
C LYS A 17 -5.16 -6.32 28.18
N GLU A 18 -6.49 -6.36 28.13
CA GLU A 18 -7.33 -7.01 29.13
C GLU A 18 -8.35 -7.92 28.45
N GLU A 19 -8.37 -9.21 28.82
CA GLU A 19 -9.27 -10.19 28.19
C GLU A 19 -10.74 -9.79 28.32
N GLN A 20 -11.14 -9.20 29.46
CA GLN A 20 -12.50 -8.76 29.69
C GLN A 20 -12.91 -7.62 28.73
N LYS A 21 -12.01 -6.65 28.52
CA LYS A 21 -12.28 -5.55 27.58
C LYS A 21 -12.29 -6.03 26.13
N CYS A 22 -11.43 -7.00 25.78
CA CYS A 22 -11.52 -7.68 24.49
C CYS A 22 -12.91 -8.29 24.26
N LYS A 23 -13.48 -8.97 25.27
CA LYS A 23 -14.81 -9.58 25.16
C LYS A 23 -15.91 -8.54 24.96
N GLU A 24 -15.83 -7.42 25.68
CA GLU A 24 -16.79 -6.31 25.60
C GLU A 24 -16.77 -5.63 24.23
N GLU A 25 -15.58 -5.28 23.71
CA GLU A 25 -15.46 -4.67 22.38
C GLU A 25 -15.87 -5.63 21.27
N LEU A 26 -15.48 -6.90 21.36
CA LEU A 26 -15.86 -7.91 20.38
C LEU A 26 -17.39 -8.16 20.40
N GLU A 27 -18.03 -8.16 21.56
CA GLU A 27 -19.48 -8.23 21.67
C GLU A 27 -20.18 -7.06 20.99
N LYS A 28 -19.71 -5.85 21.27
CA LYS A 28 -20.25 -4.63 20.69
C LYS A 28 -20.12 -4.63 19.17
N TYR A 29 -18.93 -4.94 18.66
CA TYR A 29 -18.66 -5.07 17.23
C TYR A 29 -19.60 -6.09 16.58
N CYS A 30 -19.73 -7.28 17.16
CA CYS A 30 -20.59 -8.33 16.62
C CYS A 30 -22.08 -7.99 16.69
N LYS A 31 -22.51 -7.20 17.67
CA LYS A 31 -23.89 -6.71 17.74
C LYS A 31 -24.18 -5.71 16.62
N GLU A 32 -23.31 -4.72 16.43
CA GLU A 32 -23.42 -3.74 15.33
C GLU A 32 -23.41 -4.44 13.97
N LEU A 33 -22.54 -5.45 13.80
CA LEU A 33 -22.47 -6.24 12.58
C LEU A 33 -23.75 -7.05 12.34
N LYS A 34 -24.35 -7.65 13.37
CA LYS A 34 -25.65 -8.34 13.30
C LYS A 34 -26.82 -7.37 13.07
N GLU A 35 -26.71 -6.10 13.43
CA GLU A 35 -27.71 -5.09 13.09
C GLU A 35 -27.66 -4.73 11.59
N ALA A 36 -26.47 -4.73 10.99
CA ALA A 36 -26.29 -4.52 9.55
C ALA A 36 -26.61 -5.77 8.70
N ASP A 37 -26.19 -6.95 9.16
CA ASP A 37 -26.46 -8.24 8.53
C ASP A 37 -26.84 -9.27 9.61
N LYS A 38 -28.15 -9.46 9.78
CA LYS A 38 -28.75 -10.28 10.84
C LYS A 38 -28.19 -11.70 10.92
N ASN A 39 -27.84 -12.29 9.78
CA ASN A 39 -27.35 -13.67 9.70
C ASN A 39 -25.86 -13.77 9.39
N LEU A 40 -25.16 -12.63 9.21
CA LEU A 40 -23.77 -12.58 8.76
C LEU A 40 -23.56 -13.43 7.50
N GLU A 41 -24.51 -13.36 6.56
CA GLU A 41 -24.48 -14.13 5.31
C GLU A 41 -23.58 -13.47 4.26
N ASN A 42 -23.42 -12.15 4.33
CA ASN A 42 -22.63 -11.33 3.41
C ASN A 42 -21.31 -10.86 4.03
N VAL A 43 -20.88 -11.51 5.11
CA VAL A 43 -19.69 -11.18 5.88
C VAL A 43 -18.61 -12.23 5.62
N ASP A 44 -17.36 -11.80 5.54
CA ASP A 44 -16.19 -12.70 5.41
C ASP A 44 -16.17 -13.77 6.52
N ASP A 45 -15.78 -15.00 6.16
CA ASP A 45 -15.82 -16.15 7.08
C ASP A 45 -14.92 -15.96 8.31
N LYS A 46 -13.80 -15.21 8.22
CA LYS A 46 -12.95 -14.91 9.39
C LYS A 46 -13.65 -13.95 10.35
N VAL A 47 -14.31 -12.92 9.82
CA VAL A 47 -15.08 -11.95 10.63
C VAL A 47 -16.31 -12.62 11.24
N LYS A 48 -17.03 -13.44 10.47
CA LYS A 48 -18.13 -14.27 10.97
C LYS A 48 -17.65 -15.22 12.06
N GLY A 49 -16.49 -15.83 11.84
CA GLY A 49 -15.78 -16.67 12.79
C GLY A 49 -15.60 -15.97 14.12
N LEU A 50 -15.16 -14.70 14.13
CA LEU A 50 -14.98 -13.86 15.32
C LEU A 50 -16.28 -13.61 16.11
N CYS A 51 -17.44 -13.61 15.45
CA CYS A 51 -18.74 -13.39 16.08
C CYS A 51 -19.47 -14.66 16.58
N ASP A 52 -18.79 -15.80 16.62
CA ASP A 52 -19.26 -16.99 17.35
C ASP A 52 -19.17 -16.77 18.87
N ASP A 53 -20.32 -16.55 19.49
CA ASP A 53 -20.49 -16.30 20.92
C ASP A 53 -19.97 -17.46 21.79
N LYS A 54 -19.99 -18.70 21.29
CA LYS A 54 -19.49 -19.87 22.04
C LYS A 54 -17.96 -19.91 22.13
N LYS A 55 -17.27 -19.21 21.23
CA LYS A 55 -15.80 -19.18 21.13
C LYS A 55 -15.19 -17.85 21.59
N ARG A 56 -16.02 -16.91 22.06
CA ARG A 56 -15.56 -15.56 22.42
C ARG A 56 -14.47 -15.58 23.49
N ASP A 57 -14.66 -16.40 24.53
CA ASP A 57 -13.69 -16.57 25.60
C ASP A 57 -12.35 -17.10 25.07
N GLU A 58 -12.38 -18.07 24.15
CA GLU A 58 -11.19 -18.66 23.54
C GLU A 58 -10.43 -17.67 22.65
N LYS A 59 -11.14 -16.81 21.90
CA LYS A 59 -10.54 -15.78 21.05
C LYS A 59 -9.81 -14.71 21.86
N CYS A 60 -10.46 -14.22 22.91
CA CYS A 60 -9.87 -13.24 23.81
C CYS A 60 -8.84 -13.83 24.78
N LYS A 61 -8.77 -15.16 24.89
CA LYS A 61 -7.74 -15.82 25.69
C LYS A 61 -6.35 -15.52 25.15
N ASP A 62 -5.46 -15.09 26.04
CA ASP A 62 -4.08 -14.72 25.72
C ASP A 62 -3.97 -13.63 24.63
N VAL A 63 -5.05 -12.86 24.39
CA VAL A 63 -5.10 -11.83 23.33
C VAL A 63 -3.98 -10.80 23.50
N LYS A 64 -3.66 -10.46 24.75
CA LYS A 64 -2.54 -9.58 25.08
C LYS A 64 -1.24 -10.05 24.42
N LYS A 65 -0.88 -11.31 24.66
CA LYS A 65 0.36 -11.89 24.14
C LYS A 65 0.32 -12.00 22.61
N LYS A 66 -0.79 -12.50 22.06
CA LYS A 66 -0.95 -12.67 20.60
C LYS A 66 -0.79 -11.35 19.84
N VAL A 67 -1.39 -10.28 20.35
CA VAL A 67 -1.33 -8.95 19.73
C VAL A 67 0.03 -8.30 19.95
N GLU A 68 0.62 -8.40 21.16
CA GLU A 68 1.98 -7.88 21.40
C GLU A 68 3.05 -8.57 20.54
N ASP A 69 2.95 -9.88 20.36
CA ASP A 69 3.89 -10.63 19.51
C ASP A 69 3.73 -10.21 18.04
N GLU A 70 2.49 -10.08 17.53
CA GLU A 70 2.24 -9.61 16.17
C GLU A 70 2.71 -8.16 15.94
N LEU A 71 2.49 -7.26 16.91
CA LEU A 71 2.92 -5.87 16.80
C LEU A 71 4.45 -5.75 16.72
N LYS A 72 5.18 -6.55 17.50
CA LYS A 72 6.65 -6.59 17.45
C LYS A 72 7.15 -7.16 16.13
N ASP A 73 6.60 -8.29 15.70
CA ASP A 73 6.96 -8.90 14.42
C ASP A 73 6.72 -7.91 13.27
N PHE A 74 5.56 -7.26 13.28
CA PHE A 74 5.21 -6.26 12.27
C PHE A 74 6.11 -5.03 12.32
N GLU A 75 6.50 -4.56 13.50
CA GLU A 75 7.43 -3.43 13.64
C GLU A 75 8.77 -3.73 12.95
N GLU A 76 9.33 -4.92 13.18
CA GLU A 76 10.58 -5.34 12.55
C GLU A 76 10.46 -5.44 11.03
N GLU A 77 9.33 -5.99 10.52
CA GLU A 77 9.07 -6.03 9.09
C GLU A 77 8.95 -4.61 8.51
N LEU A 78 8.21 -3.73 9.18
CA LEU A 78 7.93 -2.38 8.72
C LEU A 78 9.20 -1.52 8.70
N GLN A 79 10.06 -1.63 9.71
CA GLN A 79 11.37 -0.95 9.71
C GLN A 79 12.24 -1.36 8.51
N LYS A 80 12.23 -2.66 8.13
CA LYS A 80 12.98 -3.14 6.95
C LYS A 80 12.42 -2.55 5.65
N VAL A 81 11.10 -2.45 5.53
CA VAL A 81 10.43 -1.88 4.35
C VAL A 81 10.66 -0.37 4.25
N LEU A 82 10.61 0.36 5.36
CA LEU A 82 10.81 1.81 5.37
C LEU A 82 12.22 2.22 4.90
N ASN A 83 13.23 1.37 5.09
CA ASN A 83 14.58 1.62 4.57
C ASN A 83 14.64 1.59 3.03
N ASN A 84 13.72 0.88 2.38
CA ASN A 84 13.65 0.80 0.92
C ASN A 84 12.22 0.45 0.49
N ILE A 85 11.38 1.48 0.42
CA ILE A 85 9.98 1.32 0.03
C ILE A 85 9.94 0.97 -1.47
N LYS A 86 9.21 -0.09 -1.78
CA LYS A 86 8.95 -0.53 -3.14
C LYS A 86 7.45 -0.67 -3.34
N ASP A 87 7.00 -0.40 -4.55
CA ASP A 87 5.58 -0.46 -4.91
C ASP A 87 4.95 -1.83 -4.63
N GLU A 88 5.69 -2.91 -4.89
CA GLU A 88 5.32 -4.31 -4.59
C GLU A 88 5.08 -4.58 -3.09
N ASN A 89 5.65 -3.76 -2.21
CA ASN A 89 5.43 -3.87 -0.76
C ASN A 89 4.26 -2.99 -0.29
N CYS A 90 3.90 -1.93 -1.02
CA CYS A 90 2.95 -0.94 -0.52
C CYS A 90 1.61 -1.54 -0.13
N GLU A 91 0.95 -2.24 -1.03
CA GLU A 91 -0.38 -2.82 -0.78
C GLU A 91 -0.39 -3.74 0.44
N LYS A 92 0.54 -4.71 0.49
CA LYS A 92 0.65 -5.68 1.59
C LYS A 92 0.83 -5.02 2.96
N TYR A 93 1.70 -4.01 3.04
CA TYR A 93 2.05 -3.38 4.31
C TYR A 93 1.05 -2.29 4.72
N GLU A 94 0.43 -1.60 3.74
CA GLU A 94 -0.68 -0.66 3.97
C GLU A 94 -1.90 -1.40 4.54
N GLU A 95 -2.22 -2.59 4.03
CA GLU A 95 -3.29 -3.44 4.57
C GLU A 95 -3.05 -3.82 6.04
N LYS A 96 -1.83 -4.30 6.36
CA LYS A 96 -1.47 -4.60 7.75
C LYS A 96 -1.53 -3.36 8.65
N CYS A 97 -1.09 -2.21 8.15
CA CYS A 97 -1.16 -0.95 8.87
C CYS A 97 -2.59 -0.61 9.29
N ILE A 98 -3.56 -0.71 8.36
CA ILE A 98 -4.98 -0.46 8.66
C ILE A 98 -5.48 -1.31 9.84
N LEU A 99 -5.01 -2.55 9.96
CA LEU A 99 -5.46 -3.48 11.00
C LEU A 99 -4.78 -3.25 12.36
N LEU A 100 -3.57 -2.70 12.37
CA LEU A 100 -2.71 -2.65 13.57
C LEU A 100 -2.42 -1.23 14.08
N GLU A 101 -2.64 -0.17 13.29
CA GLU A 101 -2.28 1.21 13.65
C GLU A 101 -3.16 1.85 14.74
N GLU A 102 -4.33 1.27 15.00
CA GLU A 102 -5.28 1.71 16.04
C GLU A 102 -5.01 1.08 17.40
N THR A 103 -3.99 0.23 17.50
CA THR A 103 -3.47 -0.23 18.79
C THR A 103 -2.73 0.91 19.51
N ASP A 104 -2.38 0.72 20.78
CA ASP A 104 -1.61 1.72 21.54
C ASP A 104 -0.10 1.58 21.37
N TYR A 105 0.33 1.04 20.22
CA TYR A 105 1.73 0.89 19.85
C TYR A 105 2.16 2.02 18.90
N ASP A 106 2.46 3.18 19.48
CA ASP A 106 2.72 4.44 18.75
C ASP A 106 3.75 4.29 17.61
N VAL A 107 4.77 3.44 17.79
CA VAL A 107 5.81 3.20 16.79
C VAL A 107 5.22 2.62 15.50
N ILE A 108 4.23 1.72 15.58
CA ILE A 108 3.56 1.18 14.40
C ILE A 108 2.78 2.29 13.69
N LYS A 109 2.03 3.10 14.44
CA LYS A 109 1.24 4.20 13.88
C LYS A 109 2.10 5.18 13.10
N ASP A 110 3.20 5.64 13.69
CA ASP A 110 4.12 6.58 13.05
C ASP A 110 4.78 5.97 11.80
N ASN A 111 5.20 4.70 11.89
CA ASN A 111 5.82 4.01 10.76
C ASN A 111 4.82 3.72 9.63
N CYS A 112 3.55 3.49 9.95
CA CYS A 112 2.47 3.31 8.98
C CYS A 112 2.15 4.60 8.22
N VAL A 113 2.22 5.76 8.88
CA VAL A 113 2.12 7.06 8.20
C VAL A 113 3.27 7.24 7.21
N LYS A 114 4.51 7.01 7.65
CA LYS A 114 5.70 7.10 6.77
C LYS A 114 5.63 6.16 5.57
N LEU A 115 5.13 4.93 5.79
CA LEU A 115 4.95 3.96 4.72
C LEU A 115 3.97 4.51 3.67
N ARG A 116 2.79 4.96 4.09
CA ARG A 116 1.78 5.52 3.19
C ARG A 116 2.30 6.72 2.42
N GLU A 117 2.99 7.65 3.08
CA GLU A 117 3.61 8.80 2.43
C GLU A 117 4.60 8.39 1.34
N GLY A 118 5.52 7.47 1.66
CA GLY A 118 6.49 6.95 0.68
C GLY A 118 5.83 6.19 -0.46
N CYS A 119 4.80 5.38 -0.18
CA CYS A 119 4.02 4.68 -1.19
C CYS A 119 3.27 5.63 -2.13
N TYR A 120 2.66 6.69 -1.59
CA TYR A 120 2.03 7.72 -2.41
C TYR A 120 3.05 8.49 -3.25
N GLU A 121 4.20 8.85 -2.69
CA GLU A 121 5.28 9.51 -3.43
C GLU A 121 5.74 8.66 -4.62
N LEU A 122 5.96 7.35 -4.42
CA LEU A 122 6.31 6.42 -5.50
C LEU A 122 5.24 6.39 -6.60
N LYS A 123 3.96 6.26 -6.22
CA LYS A 123 2.84 6.24 -7.17
C LYS A 123 2.77 7.55 -7.97
N ARG A 124 2.91 8.71 -7.33
CA ARG A 124 2.91 10.02 -8.01
C ARG A 124 4.10 10.17 -8.96
N LYS A 125 5.30 9.77 -8.54
CA LYS A 125 6.50 9.78 -9.41
C LYS A 125 6.30 8.91 -10.65
N LYS A 126 5.77 7.70 -10.50
CA LYS A 126 5.46 6.81 -11.64
C LYS A 126 4.48 7.45 -12.62
N VAL A 127 3.39 8.04 -12.11
CA VAL A 127 2.39 8.73 -12.94
C VAL A 127 3.02 9.93 -13.67
N ALA A 128 3.84 10.73 -12.98
CA ALA A 128 4.54 11.87 -13.60
C ALA A 128 5.47 11.42 -14.74
N GLU A 129 6.27 10.37 -14.53
CA GLU A 129 7.13 9.79 -15.56
C GLU A 129 6.32 9.28 -16.77
N GLU A 130 5.19 8.60 -16.54
CA GLU A 130 4.34 8.10 -17.61
C GLU A 130 3.67 9.21 -18.41
N LEU A 131 3.17 10.25 -17.74
CA LEU A 131 2.60 11.43 -18.40
C LEU A 131 3.65 12.14 -19.25
N LEU A 132 4.87 12.30 -18.72
CA LEU A 132 5.96 12.93 -19.44
C LEU A 132 6.40 12.06 -20.65
N LEU A 133 6.49 10.74 -20.50
CA LEU A 133 6.75 9.82 -21.62
C LEU A 133 5.70 9.96 -22.73
N ARG A 134 4.42 10.07 -22.39
CA ARG A 134 3.34 10.26 -23.38
C ARG A 134 3.46 11.62 -24.08
N ALA A 135 3.81 12.67 -23.35
CA ALA A 135 3.98 14.02 -23.90
C ALA A 135 5.17 14.10 -24.85
N LEU A 136 6.29 13.45 -24.51
CA LEU A 136 7.51 13.41 -25.34
C LEU A 136 7.38 12.43 -26.52
N GLY A 137 6.58 11.37 -26.36
CA GLY A 137 6.34 10.36 -27.38
C GLY A 137 7.64 9.73 -27.89
N LYS A 138 7.82 9.73 -29.22
CA LYS A 138 9.01 9.14 -29.87
C LYS A 138 10.30 9.91 -29.56
N GLU A 139 10.21 11.18 -29.20
CA GLU A 139 11.38 12.03 -28.96
C GLU A 139 12.11 11.62 -27.67
N ALA A 140 11.44 10.94 -26.74
CA ALA A 140 12.04 10.39 -25.52
C ALA A 140 13.17 9.36 -25.79
N LYS A 141 13.26 8.80 -27.01
CA LYS A 141 14.28 7.81 -27.39
C LYS A 141 15.65 8.41 -27.69
N GLU A 142 15.71 9.70 -28.00
CA GLU A 142 16.93 10.39 -28.39
C GLU A 142 17.13 11.60 -27.49
N GLU A 143 18.19 11.59 -26.70
CA GLU A 143 18.44 12.56 -25.62
C GLU A 143 18.34 14.02 -26.08
N VAL A 144 18.96 14.37 -27.20
CA VAL A 144 18.93 15.73 -27.76
C VAL A 144 17.50 16.15 -28.14
N LYS A 145 16.72 15.25 -28.73
CA LYS A 145 15.33 15.53 -29.14
C LYS A 145 14.40 15.55 -27.94
N CYS A 146 14.60 14.65 -26.99
CA CYS A 146 13.90 14.63 -25.71
C CYS A 146 14.06 15.98 -24.99
N GLN A 147 15.29 16.49 -24.84
CA GLN A 147 15.55 17.77 -24.20
C GLN A 147 14.90 18.95 -24.97
N ALA A 148 14.94 18.92 -26.29
CA ALA A 148 14.29 19.93 -27.12
C ALA A 148 12.77 19.93 -26.95
N GLU A 149 12.16 18.75 -26.83
CA GLU A 149 10.72 18.60 -26.62
C GLU A 149 10.31 18.92 -25.18
N MET A 150 11.13 18.57 -24.18
CA MET A 150 10.94 18.95 -22.78
C MET A 150 10.77 20.46 -22.63
N LYS A 151 11.59 21.28 -23.32
CA LYS A 151 11.47 22.74 -23.33
C LYS A 151 10.09 23.25 -23.79
N LYS A 152 9.37 22.47 -24.61
CA LYS A 152 8.01 22.82 -25.09
C LYS A 152 6.92 22.36 -24.13
N VAL A 153 7.03 21.14 -23.59
CA VAL A 153 5.97 20.56 -22.74
C VAL A 153 6.06 20.98 -21.28
N CYS A 154 7.27 21.19 -20.75
CA CYS A 154 7.50 21.51 -19.34
C CYS A 154 6.89 22.82 -18.85
N PRO A 155 6.82 23.93 -19.64
CA PRO A 155 6.13 25.14 -19.20
C PRO A 155 4.66 24.95 -18.78
N VAL A 156 4.01 23.91 -19.33
CA VAL A 156 2.65 23.50 -18.96
C VAL A 156 2.69 22.43 -17.87
N LEU A 157 3.37 21.30 -18.13
CA LEU A 157 3.32 20.12 -17.25
C LEU A 157 3.92 20.35 -15.86
N SER A 158 4.95 21.20 -15.72
CA SER A 158 5.56 21.49 -14.42
C SER A 158 4.62 22.17 -13.43
N ARG A 159 3.46 22.67 -13.88
CA ARG A 159 2.45 23.32 -13.03
C ARG A 159 1.45 22.32 -12.45
N GLU A 160 1.42 21.09 -12.98
CA GLU A 160 0.42 20.08 -12.62
C GLU A 160 0.83 19.30 -11.36
N SER A 161 2.13 19.13 -11.10
CA SER A 161 2.62 18.53 -9.86
C SER A 161 4.08 18.86 -9.57
N ASP A 162 4.48 18.71 -8.31
CA ASP A 162 5.87 18.88 -7.88
C ASP A 162 6.79 17.84 -8.55
N GLU A 163 6.32 16.59 -8.72
CA GLU A 163 7.09 15.55 -9.40
C GLU A 163 7.38 15.92 -10.87
N LEU A 164 6.38 16.45 -11.59
CA LEU A 164 6.57 16.94 -12.96
C LEU A 164 7.49 18.16 -12.99
N MET A 165 7.38 19.05 -12.00
CA MET A 165 8.31 20.18 -11.86
C MET A 165 9.75 19.69 -11.71
N PHE A 166 10.01 18.74 -10.81
CA PHE A 166 11.35 18.20 -10.58
C PHE A 166 11.92 17.51 -11.82
N LEU A 167 11.12 16.67 -12.49
CA LEU A 167 11.54 16.03 -13.76
C LEU A 167 11.87 17.09 -14.83
N CYS A 168 11.08 18.15 -14.92
CA CYS A 168 11.31 19.24 -15.86
C CYS A 168 12.57 20.06 -15.56
N LEU A 169 12.91 20.26 -14.28
CA LEU A 169 14.11 20.97 -13.85
C LEU A 169 15.39 20.20 -14.21
N ASP A 170 15.37 18.86 -14.07
CA ASP A 170 16.47 17.98 -14.47
C ASP A 170 16.18 17.31 -15.81
N SER A 171 16.15 18.11 -16.88
CA SER A 171 15.84 17.60 -18.23
C SER A 171 16.87 16.58 -18.72
N ASP A 172 18.14 16.69 -18.33
CA ASP A 172 19.20 15.78 -18.78
C ASP A 172 19.04 14.40 -18.14
N GLY A 173 19.00 14.35 -16.80
CA GLY A 173 18.81 13.11 -16.06
C GLY A 173 17.48 12.44 -16.40
N THR A 174 16.41 13.23 -16.53
CA THR A 174 15.09 12.74 -16.92
C THR A 174 15.12 12.10 -18.31
N CYS A 175 15.68 12.77 -19.33
CA CYS A 175 15.76 12.20 -20.68
C CYS A 175 16.58 10.89 -20.73
N GLN A 176 17.67 10.80 -19.98
CA GLN A 176 18.47 9.57 -19.88
C GLN A 176 17.68 8.43 -19.22
N ALA A 177 16.95 8.72 -18.14
CA ALA A 177 16.12 7.74 -17.45
C ALA A 177 14.95 7.26 -18.33
N LEU A 178 14.26 8.19 -18.99
CA LEU A 178 13.14 7.88 -19.87
C LEU A 178 13.56 7.08 -21.11
N LYS A 179 14.74 7.36 -21.67
CA LYS A 179 15.31 6.57 -22.77
C LYS A 179 15.52 5.11 -22.35
N LYS A 180 16.19 4.87 -21.22
CA LYS A 180 16.41 3.51 -20.68
C LYS A 180 15.08 2.78 -20.45
N LYS A 181 14.13 3.45 -19.80
CA LYS A 181 12.79 2.90 -19.54
C LYS A 181 12.05 2.58 -20.85
N SER A 182 12.13 3.45 -21.86
CA SER A 182 11.54 3.19 -23.17
C SER A 182 12.18 1.98 -23.87
N GLU A 183 13.49 1.79 -23.75
CA GLU A 183 14.21 0.65 -24.32
C GLU A 183 13.79 -0.66 -23.64
N GLU A 184 13.76 -0.69 -22.31
CA GLU A 184 13.33 -1.84 -21.50
C GLU A 184 11.88 -2.25 -21.82
N VAL A 185 10.94 -1.30 -21.79
CA VAL A 185 9.53 -1.57 -22.11
C VAL A 185 9.38 -2.08 -23.54
N CYS A 186 10.11 -1.50 -24.50
CA CYS A 186 10.07 -1.97 -25.88
C CYS A 186 10.66 -3.38 -26.04
N GLN A 187 11.69 -3.75 -25.28
CA GLN A 187 12.26 -5.10 -25.28
C GLN A 187 11.28 -6.12 -24.71
N LEU A 188 10.71 -5.83 -23.54
CA LEU A 188 9.69 -6.68 -22.90
C LEU A 188 8.47 -6.90 -23.82
N LEU A 189 7.99 -5.85 -24.49
CA LEU A 189 6.89 -5.97 -25.45
C LEU A 189 7.27 -6.82 -26.66
N LYS A 190 8.49 -6.68 -27.19
CA LYS A 190 8.96 -7.51 -28.31
C LYS A 190 9.05 -8.99 -27.94
N GLU A 191 9.44 -9.32 -26.71
CA GLU A 191 9.47 -10.70 -26.20
C GLU A 191 8.05 -11.26 -26.10
N LYS A 192 7.14 -10.57 -25.42
CA LYS A 192 5.74 -10.98 -25.29
C LYS A 192 5.02 -11.16 -26.64
N LEU A 193 5.36 -10.33 -27.64
CA LEU A 193 4.83 -10.45 -29.00
C LEU A 193 5.40 -11.68 -29.74
N LYS A 194 6.64 -12.09 -29.48
CA LYS A 194 7.23 -13.31 -30.06
C LYS A 194 6.64 -14.57 -29.44
N ASP A 195 6.37 -14.53 -28.14
CA ASP A 195 5.85 -15.67 -27.38
C ASP A 195 4.33 -15.89 -27.58
N GLY A 196 3.67 -15.00 -28.33
CA GLY A 196 2.23 -15.08 -28.62
C GLY A 196 1.35 -14.90 -27.38
N GLU A 197 1.91 -14.37 -26.29
CA GLU A 197 1.22 -14.17 -25.00
C GLU A 197 0.26 -12.98 -25.04
N LEU A 198 0.45 -12.05 -25.96
CA LEU A 198 -0.48 -10.95 -26.22
C LEU A 198 -1.56 -11.42 -27.19
N LYS A 199 -2.52 -12.20 -26.69
CA LYS A 199 -3.81 -12.41 -27.36
C LYS A 199 -4.79 -11.32 -26.91
N GLU A 200 -5.44 -10.70 -27.89
CA GLU A 200 -6.48 -9.68 -27.76
C GLU A 200 -7.66 -10.16 -26.92
#